data_AF-A0A9P0P3V3-F1
#
_entry.id   AF-A0A9P0P3V3-F1
#
_cell.length_a   1.000
_cell.length_b   1.000
_cell.length_c   1.000
_cell.angle_alpha   90.00
_cell.angle_beta   90.00
_cell.angle_gamma   90.00
#
_symmetry.space_group_name_H-M   'P 1'
#
loop_
_entity.id
_entity.type
_entity.pdbx_description
1 polymer ?
#
loop_
_entity_poly.entity_id
_entity_poly.type
_entity_poly.pdbx_seq_one_letter_code
_entity_poly.pdbx_strand_id
1 'polypeptide(L)'
;MGNVHAYSSTPPPPPPGMSFPKNKSDKPCDDPSLSPSGANEVIENPGPLEDIHTKCKNVFPTCFEGARVMLTRGLSNHFQISHTMNMSSVTPSGYRFGATYVGTKQISPSEAYPILLGDVDPSGNLNATIIHQIHPKLQAKFGAQVT
;
A
#
# COMPACT_ATOMS: atom_id res chain seq x y z
N MET A 1 -6.79 4.27 -6.28
CA MET A 1 -6.83 3.03 -5.47
C MET A 1 -6.32 3.42 -4.10
N GLY A 2 -7.17 3.31 -3.07
CA GLY A 2 -6.86 3.82 -1.73
C GLY A 2 -6.01 2.83 -0.95
N ASN A 3 -4.88 3.28 -0.42
CA ASN A 3 -4.10 2.51 0.54
C ASN A 3 -4.86 2.43 1.86
N VAL A 4 -5.17 1.20 2.29
CA VAL A 4 -5.70 0.90 3.62
C VAL A 4 -4.52 0.70 4.57
N HIS A 5 -4.24 1.70 5.41
CA HIS A 5 -3.28 1.57 6.50
C HIS A 5 -3.98 1.01 7.75
N ALA A 6 -3.40 -0.03 8.34
CA ALA A 6 -3.79 -0.52 9.65
C ALA A 6 -3.34 0.47 10.73
N TYR A 7 -4.25 0.88 11.62
CA TYR A 7 -3.94 1.70 12.79
C TYR A 7 -3.15 0.85 13.80
N SER A 8 -1.88 1.16 14.00
CA SER A 8 -1.14 0.77 15.20
C SER A 8 -1.09 1.95 16.17
N SER A 9 -1.34 1.66 17.45
CA SER A 9 -1.32 2.62 18.55
C SER A 9 0.06 3.26 18.71
N THR A 10 0.11 4.59 18.84
CA THR A 10 1.32 5.36 19.15
C THR A 10 1.88 4.97 20.54
N PRO A 11 3.21 4.76 20.69
CA PRO A 11 3.81 4.54 22.00
C PRO A 11 3.81 5.83 22.85
N PRO A 12 3.74 5.73 24.20
CA PRO A 12 3.63 6.90 25.07
C PRO A 12 4.96 7.68 25.14
N PRO A 13 4.91 9.00 25.36
CA PRO A 13 6.10 9.85 25.42
C PRO A 13 6.90 9.61 26.72
N PRO A 14 8.26 9.69 26.67
CA PRO A 14 9.10 9.58 27.86
C PRO A 14 9.04 10.86 28.74
N PRO A 15 9.24 10.72 30.07
CA PRO A 15 9.14 11.82 31.02
C PRO A 15 10.31 12.81 30.90
N PRO A 16 10.12 14.12 31.21
CA PRO A 16 11.14 15.14 31.03
C PRO A 16 12.08 15.23 32.23
N GLY A 17 13.39 15.21 31.96
CA GLY A 17 14.41 15.83 32.82
C GLY A 17 15.50 14.90 33.32
N MET A 18 16.64 14.89 32.62
CA MET A 18 17.98 14.91 33.23
C MET A 18 19.04 15.18 32.15
N SER A 19 19.71 16.32 32.31
CA SER A 19 20.76 16.87 31.46
C SER A 19 22.15 16.39 31.90
N PHE A 20 23.01 15.94 30.98
CA PHE A 20 24.49 15.94 31.14
C PHE A 20 25.20 16.10 29.77
N PRO A 21 26.44 16.64 29.74
CA PRO A 21 26.77 17.76 28.85
C PRO A 21 27.58 17.39 27.60
N LYS A 22 27.54 18.32 26.62
CA LYS A 22 28.44 18.44 25.46
C LYS A 22 29.90 18.38 25.89
N ASN A 23 30.70 17.57 25.20
CA ASN A 23 32.14 17.81 25.09
C ASN A 23 32.53 17.96 23.61
N LYS A 24 33.07 19.14 23.28
CA LYS A 24 33.77 19.44 22.03
C LYS A 24 35.24 19.06 22.23
N SER A 25 35.83 18.38 21.27
CA SER A 25 37.28 18.33 21.09
C SER A 25 37.58 18.34 19.59
N ASP A 26 38.47 19.26 19.21
CA ASP A 26 38.79 19.71 17.85
C ASP A 26 39.77 18.81 17.08
N LYS A 27 39.53 18.67 15.76
CA LYS A 27 40.45 18.52 14.59
C LYS A 27 41.46 17.34 14.54
N PRO A 28 42.08 16.99 13.38
CA PRO A 28 41.98 17.53 12.00
C PRO A 28 41.68 16.46 10.91
N CYS A 29 41.55 16.91 9.66
CA CYS A 29 41.41 16.08 8.46
C CYS A 29 42.75 15.41 8.11
N ASP A 30 42.76 14.08 8.04
CA ASP A 30 43.81 13.29 7.37
C ASP A 30 43.12 12.19 6.56
N ASP A 31 43.13 12.35 5.23
CA ASP A 31 42.90 11.28 4.26
C ASP A 31 44.31 10.82 3.87
N PRO A 32 44.77 9.62 4.27
CA PRO A 32 44.78 8.52 3.31
C PRO A 32 44.83 7.12 3.98
N SER A 33 43.76 6.35 3.93
CA SER A 33 43.90 4.89 3.94
C SER A 33 42.60 4.21 3.56
N LEU A 34 42.69 3.33 2.55
CA LEU A 34 41.74 2.27 2.28
C LEU A 34 41.34 1.54 3.57
N SER A 35 40.24 1.94 4.19
CA SER A 35 39.49 1.02 5.04
C SER A 35 38.68 0.12 4.10
N PRO A 36 38.87 -1.21 4.10
CA PRO A 36 37.86 -2.08 3.55
C PRO A 36 36.70 -2.00 4.55
N SER A 37 35.85 -0.98 4.40
CA SER A 37 34.60 -0.92 5.12
C SER A 37 33.67 -1.91 4.44
N GLY A 38 34.00 -3.20 4.61
CA GLY A 38 33.12 -4.34 4.41
C GLY A 38 32.06 -4.36 5.50
N ALA A 39 31.38 -3.23 5.69
CA ALA A 39 30.12 -3.20 6.38
C ALA A 39 29.15 -3.94 5.47
N ASN A 40 28.59 -5.04 5.99
CA ASN A 40 27.37 -5.64 5.45
C ASN A 40 26.33 -4.52 5.28
N GLU A 41 26.30 -3.84 4.13
CA GLU A 41 25.11 -3.17 3.71
C GLU A 41 24.08 -4.28 3.53
N VAL A 42 23.16 -4.37 4.49
CA VAL A 42 22.02 -5.27 4.39
C VAL A 42 21.28 -4.81 3.15
N ILE A 43 21.48 -5.53 2.04
CA ILE A 43 20.83 -5.21 0.78
C ILE A 43 19.34 -5.39 1.01
N GLU A 44 18.64 -4.27 1.13
CA GLU A 44 17.19 -4.25 1.25
C GLU A 44 16.55 -4.63 -0.10
N ASN A 45 15.37 -5.23 -0.04
CA ASN A 45 14.65 -5.58 -1.26
C ASN A 45 14.20 -4.28 -1.96
N PRO A 46 14.68 -3.99 -3.20
CA PRO A 46 14.33 -2.76 -3.91
C PRO A 46 12.84 -2.66 -4.30
N GLY A 47 12.06 -3.72 -4.08
CA GLY A 47 10.65 -3.79 -4.40
C GLY A 47 10.41 -4.19 -5.86
N PRO A 48 9.13 -4.28 -6.26
CA PRO A 48 8.79 -4.75 -7.59
C PRO A 48 8.93 -3.64 -8.65
N LEU A 49 9.10 -4.02 -9.92
CA LEU A 49 9.36 -3.09 -11.03
C LEU A 49 8.20 -2.11 -11.24
N GLU A 50 6.98 -2.55 -10.93
CA GLU A 50 5.76 -1.75 -11.08
C GLU A 50 5.76 -0.50 -10.20
N ASP A 51 6.48 -0.52 -9.07
CA ASP A 51 6.50 0.55 -8.09
C ASP A 51 7.49 1.69 -8.38
N ILE A 52 8.35 1.53 -9.38
CA ILE A 52 9.38 2.52 -9.74
C ILE A 52 8.75 3.88 -10.04
N HIS A 53 7.62 3.91 -10.75
CA HIS A 53 6.93 5.16 -11.12
C HIS A 53 5.73 5.49 -10.24
N THR A 54 5.35 4.61 -9.31
CA THR A 54 4.15 4.79 -8.46
C THR A 54 4.25 6.06 -7.62
N LYS A 55 5.42 6.33 -7.01
CA LYS A 55 5.63 7.54 -6.19
C LYS A 55 5.45 8.84 -6.98
N CYS A 56 5.95 8.88 -8.21
CA CYS A 56 5.80 10.06 -9.08
C CYS A 56 4.34 10.23 -9.54
N LYS A 57 3.68 9.13 -9.94
CA LYS A 57 2.29 9.15 -10.42
C LYS A 57 1.30 9.58 -9.33
N ASN A 58 1.55 9.22 -8.07
CA ASN A 58 0.65 9.54 -6.96
C ASN A 58 0.58 11.03 -6.60
N VAL A 59 1.52 11.85 -7.09
CA VAL A 59 1.50 13.31 -6.87
C VAL A 59 0.49 14.02 -7.79
N PHE A 60 0.17 13.41 -8.93
CA PHE A 60 -0.77 14.02 -9.88
C PHE A 60 -2.22 13.93 -9.36
N PRO A 61 -2.98 15.04 -9.43
CA PRO A 61 -4.38 15.03 -9.03
C PRO A 61 -5.18 14.12 -9.95
N THR A 62 -6.11 13.36 -9.37
CA THR A 62 -7.07 12.58 -10.15
C THR A 62 -8.24 13.48 -10.52
N CYS A 63 -8.34 13.84 -11.79
CA CYS A 63 -9.50 14.56 -12.30
C CYS A 63 -10.73 13.65 -12.30
N PHE A 64 -11.86 14.14 -11.79
CA PHE A 64 -13.17 13.50 -11.96
C PHE A 64 -14.13 14.53 -12.54
N GLU A 65 -15.11 14.07 -13.29
CA GLU A 65 -16.15 14.92 -13.87
C GLU A 65 -17.51 14.53 -13.27
N GLY A 66 -18.36 15.54 -13.06
CA GLY A 66 -19.63 15.39 -12.36
C GLY A 66 -19.45 15.05 -10.88
N ALA A 67 -20.14 14.01 -10.41
CA ALA A 67 -20.17 13.61 -9.01
C ALA A 67 -19.92 12.12 -8.86
N ARG A 68 -18.97 11.76 -7.99
CA ARG A 68 -18.66 10.37 -7.64
C ARG A 68 -18.94 10.14 -6.16
N VAL A 69 -19.83 9.19 -5.88
CA VAL A 69 -20.16 8.75 -4.52
C VAL A 69 -19.57 7.37 -4.31
N MET A 70 -18.78 7.19 -3.26
CA MET A 70 -18.17 5.90 -2.90
C MET A 70 -18.50 5.56 -1.45
N LEU A 71 -19.20 4.45 -1.25
CA LEU A 71 -19.60 3.93 0.05
C LEU A 71 -18.86 2.62 0.29
N THR A 72 -17.88 2.63 1.19
CA THR A 72 -17.14 1.42 1.57
C THR A 72 -17.55 1.01 2.97
N ARG A 73 -18.05 -0.23 3.11
CA ARG A 73 -18.47 -0.82 4.38
C ARG A 73 -17.70 -2.10 4.65
N GLY A 74 -16.95 -2.13 5.74
CA GLY A 74 -16.39 -3.37 6.28
C GLY A 74 -17.49 -4.18 6.98
N LEU A 75 -17.74 -5.41 6.50
CA LEU A 75 -18.61 -6.34 7.21
C LEU A 75 -17.82 -7.15 8.26
N SER A 76 -16.52 -7.34 8.02
CA SER A 76 -15.57 -7.92 8.97
C SER A 76 -14.17 -7.37 8.71
N ASN A 77 -13.20 -7.73 9.56
CA ASN A 77 -11.78 -7.40 9.33
C ASN A 77 -11.24 -7.97 8.01
N HIS A 78 -11.85 -9.05 7.53
CA HIS A 78 -11.43 -9.78 6.33
C HIS A 78 -12.31 -9.48 5.12
N PHE A 79 -13.43 -8.78 5.28
CA PHE A 79 -14.40 -8.61 4.20
C PHE A 79 -14.96 -7.20 4.15
N GLN A 80 -14.74 -6.54 3.03
CA GLN A 80 -15.19 -5.19 2.75
C GLN A 80 -16.03 -5.18 1.48
N ILE A 81 -17.08 -4.37 1.49
CA ILE A 81 -17.93 -4.11 0.35
C ILE A 81 -17.78 -2.64 -0.03
N SER A 82 -17.76 -2.33 -1.32
CA SER A 82 -17.72 -0.97 -1.84
C SER A 82 -18.82 -0.76 -2.88
N HIS A 83 -19.58 0.32 -2.75
CA HIS A 83 -20.56 0.77 -3.72
C HIS A 83 -20.06 2.09 -4.32
N THR A 84 -19.79 2.11 -5.61
CA THR A 84 -19.36 3.32 -6.31
C THR A 84 -20.44 3.72 -7.31
N MET A 85 -20.95 4.95 -7.18
CA MET A 85 -21.85 5.57 -8.14
C MET A 85 -21.09 6.73 -8.80
N ASN A 86 -21.00 6.72 -10.12
CA ASN A 86 -20.45 7.82 -10.90
C ASN A 86 -21.57 8.49 -11.69
N MET A 87 -21.71 9.81 -11.55
CA MET A 87 -22.67 10.63 -12.26
C MET A 87 -21.89 11.65 -13.08
N SER A 88 -22.05 11.61 -14.40
CA SER A 88 -21.22 12.34 -15.36
C SER A 88 -22.07 12.76 -16.55
N SER A 89 -21.81 13.95 -17.09
CA SER A 89 -22.52 14.42 -18.30
C SER A 89 -21.81 13.99 -19.59
N VAL A 90 -20.54 13.55 -19.48
CA VAL A 90 -19.68 13.20 -20.63
C VAL A 90 -19.45 11.69 -20.73
N THR A 91 -19.36 10.99 -19.60
CA THR A 91 -19.21 9.54 -19.51
C THR A 91 -20.49 8.89 -19.02
N PRO A 92 -20.79 7.64 -19.41
CA PRO A 92 -21.97 6.94 -18.93
C PRO A 92 -21.98 6.90 -17.41
N SER A 93 -23.05 7.45 -16.82
CA SER A 93 -23.29 7.33 -15.39
C SER A 93 -23.49 5.85 -15.05
N GLY A 94 -22.86 5.39 -13.98
CA GLY A 94 -22.73 3.97 -13.71
C GLY A 94 -22.65 3.65 -12.23
N TYR A 95 -23.11 2.45 -11.90
CA TYR A 95 -22.97 1.86 -10.58
C TYR A 95 -21.97 0.70 -10.67
N ARG A 96 -21.08 0.61 -9.68
CA ARG A 96 -20.14 -0.50 -9.54
C ARG A 96 -20.25 -1.06 -8.14
N PHE A 97 -20.45 -2.36 -8.04
CA PHE A 97 -20.40 -3.09 -6.79
C PHE A 97 -19.06 -3.79 -6.68
N GLY A 98 -18.32 -3.51 -5.61
CA GLY A 98 -17.03 -4.10 -5.31
C GLY A 98 -17.06 -4.91 -4.02
N ALA A 99 -16.33 -6.01 -3.98
CA ALA A 99 -16.04 -6.79 -2.79
C ALA A 99 -14.54 -7.01 -2.68
N THR A 100 -14.02 -6.91 -1.47
CA THR A 100 -12.62 -7.17 -1.15
C THR A 100 -12.57 -8.14 0.02
N TYR A 101 -11.91 -9.27 -0.19
CA TYR A 101 -11.61 -10.24 0.84
C TYR A 101 -10.11 -10.29 1.10
N VAL A 102 -9.72 -10.24 2.37
CA VAL A 102 -8.34 -10.36 2.82
C VAL A 102 -8.26 -11.59 3.71
N GLY A 103 -7.46 -12.57 3.31
CA GLY A 103 -7.31 -13.83 4.02
C GLY A 103 -6.65 -13.69 5.39
N THR A 104 -6.59 -14.81 6.11
CA THR A 104 -6.08 -14.86 7.50
C THR A 104 -4.60 -15.19 7.59
N LYS A 105 -3.97 -15.65 6.50
CA LYS A 105 -2.53 -15.98 6.47
C LYS A 105 -1.71 -14.70 6.39
N GLN A 106 -1.40 -14.13 7.55
CA GLN A 106 -0.51 -12.98 7.68
C GLN A 106 0.95 -13.46 7.62
N ILE A 107 1.70 -12.96 6.63
CA ILE A 107 3.13 -13.26 6.47
C ILE A 107 3.98 -12.11 6.99
N SER A 108 3.44 -10.90 6.97
CA SER A 108 4.03 -9.74 7.63
C SER A 108 2.94 -8.94 8.36
N PRO A 109 3.31 -8.02 9.26
CA PRO A 109 2.35 -7.14 9.93
C PRO A 109 1.52 -6.28 8.97
N SER A 110 1.99 -6.10 7.73
CA SER A 110 1.31 -5.32 6.69
C SER A 110 0.65 -6.16 5.60
N GLU A 111 0.95 -7.45 5.51
CA GLU A 111 0.55 -8.30 4.38
C GLU A 111 -0.17 -9.58 4.82
N ALA A 112 -1.40 -9.74 4.33
CA ALA A 112 -2.25 -10.90 4.56
C ALA A 112 -2.75 -11.48 3.24
N TYR A 113 -2.71 -12.82 3.11
CA TYR A 113 -3.07 -13.53 1.88
C TYR A 113 -4.12 -14.63 2.12
N PRO A 114 -4.87 -15.04 1.09
CA PRO A 114 -5.00 -14.40 -0.23
C PRO A 114 -5.76 -13.06 -0.16
N ILE A 115 -5.51 -12.17 -1.12
CA ILE A 115 -6.34 -10.98 -1.35
C ILE A 115 -7.19 -11.25 -2.58
N LEU A 116 -8.51 -11.19 -2.42
CA LEU A 116 -9.46 -11.31 -3.52
C LEU A 116 -10.14 -9.95 -3.69
N LEU A 117 -10.03 -9.37 -4.88
CA LEU A 117 -10.73 -8.16 -5.27
C LEU A 117 -11.67 -8.53 -6.40
N GLY A 118 -12.93 -8.17 -6.29
CA GLY A 118 -13.91 -8.35 -7.36
C GLY A 118 -14.76 -7.11 -7.48
N ASP A 119 -15.02 -6.64 -8.69
CA ASP A 119 -16.02 -5.64 -8.96
C ASP A 119 -16.91 -6.03 -10.15
N VAL A 120 -18.14 -5.55 -10.12
CA VAL A 120 -19.17 -5.86 -11.11
C VAL A 120 -20.02 -4.63 -11.40
N ASP A 121 -20.33 -4.45 -12.67
CA ASP A 121 -21.20 -3.39 -13.16
C ASP A 121 -22.53 -4.00 -13.63
N PRO A 122 -23.68 -3.29 -13.55
CA PRO A 122 -24.99 -3.79 -14.00
C PRO A 122 -25.04 -4.22 -15.47
N SER A 123 -24.10 -3.73 -16.29
CA SER A 123 -23.97 -4.12 -17.70
C SER A 123 -23.36 -5.51 -17.90
N GLY A 124 -22.96 -6.20 -16.83
CA GLY A 124 -22.33 -7.53 -16.90
C GLY A 124 -20.81 -7.52 -16.89
N ASN A 125 -20.18 -6.34 -16.90
CA ASN A 125 -18.73 -6.22 -16.79
C ASN A 125 -18.27 -6.67 -15.40
N LEU A 126 -17.31 -7.58 -15.34
CA LEU A 126 -16.71 -8.08 -14.11
C LEU A 126 -15.20 -7.97 -14.18
N ASN A 127 -14.57 -7.41 -13.14
CA ASN A 127 -13.13 -7.49 -12.93
C ASN A 127 -12.86 -8.28 -11.65
N ALA A 128 -11.98 -9.27 -11.72
CA ALA A 128 -11.52 -10.02 -10.57
C ALA A 128 -10.00 -10.07 -10.53
N THR A 129 -9.41 -9.79 -9.37
CA THR A 129 -7.98 -9.91 -9.11
C THR A 129 -7.76 -10.76 -7.86
N ILE A 130 -6.92 -11.77 -7.97
CA ILE A 130 -6.52 -12.67 -6.89
C ILE A 130 -5.03 -12.53 -6.69
N ILE A 131 -4.61 -12.16 -5.49
CA ILE A 131 -3.20 -12.09 -5.11
C ILE A 131 -2.96 -13.14 -4.04
N HIS A 132 -2.07 -14.09 -4.32
CA HIS A 132 -1.73 -15.15 -3.38
C HIS A 132 -0.23 -15.40 -3.33
N GLN A 133 0.30 -15.51 -2.12
CA GLN A 133 1.67 -15.90 -1.89
C GLN A 133 1.79 -17.42 -1.80
N ILE A 134 2.16 -18.03 -2.93
CA ILE A 134 2.35 -19.49 -3.07
C ILE A 134 3.56 -19.95 -2.25
N HIS A 135 4.60 -19.11 -2.17
CA HIS A 135 5.83 -19.40 -1.41
C HIS A 135 6.34 -18.12 -0.73
N PRO A 136 7.17 -18.19 0.34
CA PRO A 136 7.64 -17.01 1.07
C PRO A 136 8.32 -15.94 0.19
N LYS A 137 8.87 -16.34 -0.97
CA LYS A 137 9.49 -15.44 -1.95
C LYS A 137 8.76 -15.38 -3.31
N LEU A 138 7.62 -16.05 -3.44
CA LEU A 138 6.86 -16.12 -4.69
C LEU A 138 5.41 -15.67 -4.45
N GLN A 139 5.10 -14.50 -4.98
CA GLN A 139 3.75 -13.96 -5.06
C GLN A 139 3.19 -14.18 -6.47
N ALA A 140 1.97 -14.68 -6.55
CA ALA A 140 1.23 -14.82 -7.79
C ALA A 140 0.03 -13.85 -7.79
N LYS A 141 -0.18 -13.19 -8.92
CA LYS A 141 -1.31 -12.31 -9.18
C LYS A 141 -2.06 -12.81 -10.41
N PHE A 142 -3.33 -13.13 -10.24
CA PHE A 142 -4.23 -13.53 -11.31
C PHE A 142 -5.25 -12.43 -11.51
N GLY A 143 -5.41 -11.98 -12.75
CA GLY A 143 -6.44 -11.03 -13.14
C GLY A 143 -7.37 -11.66 -14.17
N ALA A 144 -8.67 -11.48 -14.00
CA ALA A 144 -9.69 -11.89 -14.95
C ALA A 144 -10.64 -10.71 -15.21
N GLN A 145 -11.00 -10.51 -16.47
CA GLN A 145 -11.98 -9.52 -16.87
C GLN A 145 -12.99 -10.19 -17.80
N VAL A 146 -14.27 -9.97 -17.54
CA VAL A 146 -15.38 -10.41 -18.38
C VAL A 146 -16.14 -9.17 -18.83
N THR A 147 -16.48 -9.10 -20.11
CA THR A 147 -17.17 -7.98 -20.78
C THR A 147 -18.34 -8.54 -21.55
#